data_AF-A0A2A3T7C4-F1
#
_entry.id   AF-A0A2A3T7C4-F1
#
_cell.length_a   1.000
_cell.length_b   1.000
_cell.length_c   1.000
_cell.angle_alpha   90.00
_cell.angle_beta   90.00
_cell.angle_gamma   90.00
#
_symmetry.space_group_name_H-M   'P 1'
#
loop_
_entity.id
_entity.type
_entity.pdbx_description
1 polymer ?
#
loop_
_entity_poly.entity_id
_entity_poly.type
_entity_poly.pdbx_seq_one_letter_code
_entity_poly.pdbx_strand_id
1 'polypeptide(L)' 'MDFMLEEELIDLYTFCLQNPDSPEVEQKKVRITEVGKEIFDDGGVDALENFFFAISNRIQG' A
#
# COMPACT_ATOMS: atom_id res chain seq x y z
N MET A 1 5.86 2.02 -13.52
CA MET A 1 5.21 1.80 -12.23
C MET A 1 4.68 3.15 -11.79
N ASP A 2 3.36 3.27 -11.64
CA ASP A 2 2.72 4.57 -11.47
C ASP A 2 3.09 5.13 -10.09
N PHE A 3 3.97 6.14 -10.05
CA PHE A 3 4.48 6.76 -8.82
C PHE A 3 3.34 7.17 -7.85
N MET A 4 2.16 7.47 -8.40
CA MET A 4 0.96 7.81 -7.64
C MET A 4 0.42 6.64 -6.81
N LEU A 5 0.46 5.40 -7.30
CA LEU A 5 -0.04 4.23 -6.57
C LEU A 5 0.90 3.84 -5.42
N GLU A 6 2.20 4.10 -5.54
CA GLU A 6 3.16 3.85 -4.45
C GLU A 6 2.96 4.80 -3.29
N GLU A 7 2.87 6.10 -3.58
CA GLU A 7 2.59 7.11 -2.57
C GLU A 7 1.21 6.88 -1.93
N GLU A 8 0.18 6.49 -2.70
CA GLU A 8 -1.13 6.13 -2.15
C GLU A 8 -1.04 4.95 -1.17
N LEU A 9 -0.36 3.86 -1.53
CA LEU A 9 -0.19 2.72 -0.61
C LEU A 9 0.54 3.13 0.67
N ILE A 10 1.59 3.93 0.55
CA ILE A 10 2.36 4.39 1.71
C ILE A 10 1.50 5.23 2.64
N ASP A 11 0.68 6.13 2.10
CA ASP A 11 -0.28 6.92 2.88
C ASP A 11 -1.32 6.03 3.56
N LEU A 12 -1.87 5.04 2.85
CA LEU A 12 -2.85 4.11 3.39
C LEU A 12 -2.27 3.26 4.53
N TYR A 13 -1.08 2.70 4.35
CA TYR A 13 -0.39 1.93 5.40
C TYR A 13 -0.02 2.81 6.58
N THR A 14 0.50 4.02 6.32
CA THR A 14 0.86 4.98 7.37
C THR A 14 -0.36 5.36 8.20
N PHE A 15 -1.50 5.65 7.55
CA PHE A 15 -2.75 5.94 8.25
C PHE A 15 -3.19 4.78 9.15
N CYS A 16 -3.16 3.55 8.63
CA CYS A 16 -3.56 2.36 9.39
C CYS A 16 -2.64 2.10 10.60
N LEU A 17 -1.34 2.35 10.45
CA LEU A 17 -0.36 2.18 11.54
C LEU A 17 -0.46 3.28 12.59
N GLN A 18 -0.72 4.51 12.19
CA GLN A 18 -0.83 5.66 13.10
C GLN A 18 -2.18 5.71 13.82
N ASN A 19 -3.24 5.18 13.20
CA ASN A 19 -4.61 5.26 13.70
C ASN A 19 -5.27 3.86 13.75
N PRO A 20 -4.70 2.88 14.46
CA PRO A 20 -5.15 1.48 14.40
C PRO A 20 -6.60 1.27 14.87
N ASP A 21 -7.11 2.14 15.74
CA ASP A 21 -8.47 2.08 16.28
C ASP A 21 -9.48 2.92 15.49
N SER A 22 -9.06 3.59 14.41
CA SER A 22 -9.97 4.39 13.59
C SER A 22 -10.99 3.48 12.89
N PRO A 23 -12.28 3.84 12.87
CA PRO A 23 -13.29 3.10 12.11
C PRO A 23 -13.01 3.10 10.59
N GLU A 24 -12.16 4.00 10.11
CA GLU A 24 -11.76 4.08 8.71
C GLU A 24 -10.74 3.00 8.31
N VAL A 25 -10.06 2.35 9.27
CA VAL A 25 -9.01 1.35 8.99
C VAL A 25 -9.52 0.23 8.10
N GLU A 26 -10.72 -0.29 8.35
CA GLU A 26 -11.28 -1.37 7.53
C GLU A 26 -11.53 -0.92 6.09
N GLN A 27 -11.99 0.32 5.89
CA GLN A 27 -12.16 0.88 4.54
C GLN A 27 -10.80 1.09 3.85
N LYS A 28 -9.76 1.52 4.59
CA LYS A 28 -8.42 1.71 4.05
C LYS A 28 -7.77 0.38 3.65
N LYS A 29 -7.98 -0.70 4.41
CA LYS A 29 -7.54 -2.06 4.04
C LYS A 29 -8.17 -2.55 2.73
N VAL A 30 -9.45 -2.24 2.50
CA VAL A 30 -10.10 -2.53 1.21
C VAL A 30 -9.36 -1.81 0.08
N ARG A 31 -9.10 -0.51 0.23
CA ARG A 31 -8.37 0.26 -0.80
C ARG A 31 -6.95 -0.25 -1.02
N ILE A 32 -6.22 -0.62 0.03
CA ILE A 32 -4.89 -1.24 -0.07
C ILE A 32 -4.93 -2.49 -0.98
N THR A 33 -5.97 -3.30 -0.81
CA THR A 33 -6.15 -4.52 -1.62
C THR A 33 -6.45 -4.20 -3.08
N GLU A 34 -7.29 -3.20 -3.34
CA GLU A 34 -7.60 -2.73 -4.69
C GLU A 34 -6.37 -2.19 -5.40
N VAL A 35 -5.62 -1.30 -4.75
CA VAL A 35 -4.38 -0.74 -5.32
C VAL A 35 -3.34 -1.82 -5.55
N GLY A 36 -3.18 -2.76 -4.61
CA GLY A 36 -2.30 -3.92 -4.79
C GLY A 36 -2.69 -4.77 -6.01
N LYS A 37 -3.99 -4.91 -6.28
CA LYS A 37 -4.48 -5.60 -7.47
C LYS A 37 -4.18 -4.81 -8.76
N GLU A 38 -4.41 -3.50 -8.78
CA GLU A 38 -4.08 -2.63 -9.92
C GLU A 38 -2.58 -2.76 -10.29
N ILE A 39 -1.72 -2.74 -9.27
CA ILE A 39 -0.27 -2.95 -9.41
C ILE A 39 0.07 -4.33 -9.99
N PHE A 40 -0.59 -5.38 -9.47
CA PHE A 40 -0.38 -6.74 -9.92
C PHE A 40 -0.83 -6.93 -11.37
N ASP A 41 -1.96 -6.34 -11.74
CA ASP A 41 -2.51 -6.44 -13.09
C ASP A 41 -1.57 -5.75 -14.12
N ASP A 42 -0.85 -4.70 -13.71
CA ASP A 42 0.10 -3.97 -14.57
C ASP A 42 1.51 -4.60 -14.66
N GLY A 43 2.01 -5.20 -13.57
CA GLY A 43 3.41 -5.62 -13.48
C GLY A 43 3.66 -6.97 -12.79
N GLY A 44 2.59 -7.71 -12.49
CA GLY A 44 2.66 -9.05 -11.91
C GLY A 44 3.27 -9.09 -10.51
N VAL A 45 3.86 -10.24 -10.18
CA VAL A 45 4.49 -10.49 -8.87
C VAL A 45 5.70 -9.58 -8.64
N ASP A 46 6.53 -9.38 -9.66
CA ASP A 46 7.73 -8.53 -9.57
C ASP A 46 7.38 -7.10 -9.15
N ALA A 47 6.25 -6.59 -9.65
CA ALA A 47 5.75 -5.30 -9.24
C ALA A 47 5.39 -5.29 -7.75
N LEU A 48 4.54 -6.21 -7.29
CA LEU A 48 4.17 -6.33 -5.89
C LEU A 48 5.38 -6.45 -4.95
N GLU A 49 6.40 -7.23 -5.33
CA GLU A 49 7.62 -7.39 -4.51
C GLU A 49 8.41 -6.09 -4.39
N ASN A 50 8.57 -5.33 -5.48
CA ASN A 50 9.22 -4.03 -5.45
C ASN A 50 8.47 -3.05 -4.53
N PHE A 51 7.14 -3.05 -4.59
CA PHE A 51 6.30 -2.23 -3.71
C PHE A 51 6.42 -2.64 -2.24
N PHE A 52 6.32 -3.94 -1.95
CA PHE A 52 6.49 -4.45 -0.59
C PHE A 52 7.85 -4.05 -0.01
N PHE A 53 8.90 -4.13 -0.82
CA PHE A 53 10.23 -3.69 -0.43
C PHE A 53 10.28 -2.17 -0.15
N ALA A 54 9.69 -1.34 -1.02
CA ALA A 54 9.64 0.11 -0.84
C ALA A 54 8.90 0.51 0.46
N ILE A 55 7.74 -0.11 0.70
CA ILE A 55 6.91 0.12 1.89
C ILE A 55 7.65 -0.36 3.15
N SER A 56 8.22 -1.57 3.13
CA SER A 56 8.94 -2.12 4.28
C SER A 56 10.13 -1.25 4.68
N ASN A 57 10.92 -0.77 3.71
CA ASN A 57 12.05 0.13 3.99
C ASN A 57 11.62 1.51 4.50
N ARG A 58 10.48 2.04 4.05
CA ARG A 58 9.97 3.35 4.51
C ARG A 58 9.31 3.27 5.89
N ILE A 59 8.62 2.16 6.21
CA ILE A 59 7.87 1.99 7.45
C ILE A 59 8.75 1.43 8.58
N GLN A 60 9.70 0.53 8.29
CA GLN A 60 10.62 -0.04 9.29
C GLN A 60 11.88 0.82 9.51
N GLY A 61 11.89 2.08 9.06
CA GLY A 61 13.06 2.97 9.10
C GLY A 61 13.96 2.82 10.32
#